data_AF-A0A954GB19-F1
#
_entry.id   AF-A0A954GB19-F1
#
_cell.length_a   1.000
_cell.length_b   1.000
_cell.length_c   1.000
_cell.angle_alpha   90.00
_cell.angle_beta   90.00
_cell.angle_gamma   90.00
#
_symmetry.space_group_name_H-M   'P 1'
#
loop_
_entity.id
_entity.type
_entity.pdbx_description
1 polymer ?
#
loop_
_entity_poly.entity_id
_entity_poly.type
_entity_poly.pdbx_seq_one_letter_code
_entity_poly.pdbx_strand_id
1 'polypeptide(L)'
;MWDQTSSSECANVSTLPAEQHPASINESLNSAPRGDKDSSQAFKRISSLSLADTVPKLDQLKQNLAGVIQGKSDPIDILIIALLAGGSVLMEDVPGVGKTTLAKALARSLDVEFRRIQFTPDLLPTDILGSSIYSPADGSFTFRSGPIFCSVLLADEINRASPRTQSALLEAMSERQVTIEGNRLKLPDPFLVLATQNPIDFHGTYPLPEAQLDRFLVHLNIGYPDPATEADMLYAQANDRPIDQVSPVLSIEDIVGAQSLVRNVHVDRSIAEYIVRIVQETRNHHQLRLGVSPRGSLMFFRAVQAAALFSGRDHVLPDDVLQLVQYVLPHRCILTSQAKYSSSSKADIIAEIVRKVRIPV
;
A
#
# COMPACT_ATOMS: atom_id res chain seq x y z
N MET A 1 -2.02 67.68 0.03
CA MET A 1 -2.76 68.52 0.99
C MET A 1 -3.48 69.56 0.17
N TRP A 2 -4.80 69.52 0.16
CA TRP A 2 -5.82 70.51 -0.24
C TRP A 2 -7.07 69.71 -0.59
N ASP A 3 -8.16 70.10 0.06
CA ASP A 3 -9.46 69.45 0.18
C ASP A 3 -10.50 70.31 -0.55
N GLN A 4 -11.71 69.75 -0.77
CA GLN A 4 -12.95 70.41 -1.24
C GLN A 4 -13.03 70.70 -2.75
N THR A 5 -14.13 70.53 -3.50
CA THR A 5 -15.59 70.47 -3.25
C THR A 5 -16.26 69.92 -4.54
N SER A 6 -17.15 68.91 -4.50
CA SER A 6 -18.63 68.99 -4.45
C SER A 6 -19.33 69.82 -5.54
N SER A 7 -20.28 69.20 -6.26
CA SER A 7 -21.64 69.67 -6.66
C SER A 7 -22.23 68.70 -7.71
N SER A 8 -23.17 67.79 -7.36
CA SER A 8 -24.65 67.93 -7.26
C SER A 8 -25.34 67.64 -8.61
N GLU A 9 -26.18 66.61 -8.75
CA GLU A 9 -27.67 66.60 -8.74
C GLU A 9 -28.09 65.28 -9.46
N CYS A 10 -29.25 64.60 -9.32
CA CYS A 10 -30.52 64.80 -8.62
C CYS A 10 -31.28 63.44 -8.55
N ALA A 11 -32.36 63.46 -7.78
CA ALA A 11 -33.20 62.39 -7.23
C ALA A 11 -33.96 61.40 -8.15
N ASN A 12 -34.25 60.22 -7.56
CA ASN A 12 -35.46 59.36 -7.57
C ASN A 12 -36.22 59.02 -8.88
N VAL A 13 -36.66 57.74 -9.00
CA VAL A 13 -38.09 57.30 -9.10
C VAL A 13 -38.23 55.76 -9.31
N SER A 14 -38.95 55.12 -8.38
CA SER A 14 -39.94 54.01 -8.45
C SER A 14 -39.74 52.66 -9.22
N THR A 15 -39.78 51.57 -8.43
CA THR A 15 -40.61 50.31 -8.50
C THR A 15 -40.85 49.48 -9.79
N LEU A 16 -40.55 48.16 -9.62
CA LEU A 16 -41.17 46.90 -10.13
C LEU A 16 -40.82 46.40 -11.57
N PRO A 17 -40.98 45.08 -11.92
CA PRO A 17 -41.45 43.91 -11.14
C PRO A 17 -40.58 42.63 -11.24
N ALA A 18 -41.01 41.59 -10.50
CA ALA A 18 -40.57 40.19 -10.60
C ALA A 18 -41.18 39.47 -11.82
N GLU A 19 -40.36 38.72 -12.58
CA GLU A 19 -40.81 37.73 -13.57
C GLU A 19 -39.84 36.52 -13.53
N GLN A 20 -40.32 35.36 -13.07
CA GLN A 20 -40.88 34.23 -13.85
C GLN A 20 -39.83 33.16 -14.22
N HIS A 21 -39.95 32.02 -13.54
CA HIS A 21 -39.44 30.73 -13.99
C HIS A 21 -39.98 30.36 -15.37
N PRO A 22 -39.19 29.60 -16.14
CA PRO A 22 -39.75 28.43 -16.79
C PRO A 22 -39.00 27.16 -16.37
N ALA A 23 -39.76 26.21 -15.82
CA ALA A 23 -39.40 24.81 -15.81
C ALA A 23 -39.52 24.26 -17.24
N SER A 24 -38.49 23.55 -17.72
CA SER A 24 -38.58 22.37 -18.60
C SER A 24 -37.28 22.12 -19.38
N ILE A 25 -36.31 21.42 -18.79
CA ILE A 25 -35.48 20.45 -19.52
C ILE A 25 -35.22 19.29 -18.55
N ASN A 26 -36.14 18.34 -18.52
CA ASN A 26 -35.94 17.08 -17.82
C ASN A 26 -36.57 15.97 -18.67
N GLU A 27 -35.85 15.52 -19.70
CA GLU A 27 -36.13 14.25 -20.39
C GLU A 27 -35.01 13.95 -21.40
N SER A 28 -33.87 13.41 -20.92
CA SER A 28 -32.98 12.50 -21.69
C SER A 28 -31.65 12.16 -21.00
N LEU A 29 -31.66 11.89 -19.69
CA LEU A 29 -30.53 11.24 -19.00
C LEU A 29 -31.06 10.19 -18.02
N ASN A 30 -31.79 9.21 -18.56
CA ASN A 30 -32.12 7.99 -17.84
C ASN A 30 -31.82 6.78 -18.73
N SER A 31 -30.54 6.53 -18.93
CA SER A 31 -30.02 5.20 -19.26
C SER A 31 -28.93 4.84 -18.26
N ALA A 32 -29.35 4.65 -17.01
CA ALA A 32 -28.54 3.91 -16.05
C ALA A 32 -28.19 2.54 -16.66
N PRO A 33 -26.93 2.06 -16.56
CA PRO A 33 -26.64 0.68 -16.91
C PRO A 33 -27.48 -0.21 -15.99
N ARG A 34 -28.30 -1.06 -16.61
CA ARG A 34 -29.07 -2.11 -15.95
C ARG A 34 -28.13 -2.88 -15.03
N GLY A 35 -28.52 -3.01 -13.76
CA GLY A 35 -27.74 -3.70 -12.73
C GLY A 35 -27.18 -5.02 -13.23
N ASP A 36 -25.86 -5.15 -13.10
CA ASP A 36 -25.10 -6.34 -13.45
C ASP A 36 -25.61 -7.54 -12.65
N LYS A 37 -26.17 -8.52 -13.37
CA LYS A 37 -26.33 -9.88 -12.83
C LYS A 37 -24.97 -10.55 -12.57
N ASP A 38 -23.87 -10.00 -13.11
CA ASP A 38 -22.51 -10.49 -12.92
C ASP A 38 -21.96 -10.28 -11.50
N SER A 39 -22.28 -9.15 -10.86
CA SER A 39 -21.82 -8.88 -9.49
C SER A 39 -22.48 -9.83 -8.47
N SER A 40 -23.72 -10.26 -8.71
CA SER A 40 -24.38 -11.29 -7.89
C SER A 40 -23.77 -12.70 -8.06
N GLN A 41 -23.16 -13.01 -9.21
CA GLN A 41 -22.47 -14.29 -9.43
C GLN A 41 -21.04 -14.27 -8.88
N ALA A 42 -20.34 -13.12 -8.99
CA ALA A 42 -19.04 -12.91 -8.34
C ALA A 42 -19.15 -13.05 -6.81
N PHE A 43 -20.16 -12.44 -6.17
CA PHE A 43 -20.41 -12.60 -4.74
C PHE A 43 -20.72 -14.04 -4.32
N LYS A 44 -21.40 -14.83 -5.17
CA LYS A 44 -21.67 -16.26 -4.91
C LYS A 44 -20.43 -17.16 -5.06
N ARG A 45 -19.42 -16.75 -5.84
CA ARG A 45 -18.13 -17.46 -5.93
C ARG A 45 -17.17 -17.12 -4.79
N ILE A 46 -17.22 -15.89 -4.25
CA ILE A 46 -16.42 -15.50 -3.08
C ILE A 46 -16.79 -16.35 -1.86
N SER A 47 -18.03 -16.83 -1.75
CA SER A 47 -18.49 -17.73 -0.68
C SER A 47 -18.04 -19.20 -0.78
N SER A 48 -17.28 -19.59 -1.82
CA SER A 48 -16.88 -20.99 -2.03
C SER A 48 -15.38 -21.27 -1.98
N LEU A 49 -14.50 -20.26 -1.82
CA LEU A 49 -13.08 -20.53 -1.63
C LEU A 49 -12.84 -21.10 -0.23
N SER A 50 -12.29 -22.30 -0.16
CA SER A 50 -11.87 -22.92 1.09
C SER A 50 -10.38 -22.71 1.34
N LEU A 51 -9.96 -22.92 2.59
CA LEU A 51 -8.55 -22.94 2.96
C LEU A 51 -7.79 -24.03 2.17
N ALA A 52 -8.43 -25.19 1.95
CA ALA A 52 -7.85 -26.31 1.20
C ALA A 52 -7.57 -25.98 -0.28
N ASP A 53 -8.37 -25.09 -0.88
CA ASP A 53 -8.15 -24.65 -2.27
C ASP A 53 -7.13 -23.51 -2.36
N THR A 54 -7.05 -22.69 -1.32
CA THR A 54 -6.22 -21.47 -1.31
C THR A 54 -4.74 -21.80 -1.07
N VAL A 55 -4.43 -22.65 -0.08
CA VAL A 55 -3.05 -22.95 0.32
C VAL A 55 -2.19 -23.50 -0.83
N PRO A 56 -2.64 -24.48 -1.65
CA PRO A 56 -1.84 -24.97 -2.77
C PRO A 56 -1.51 -23.90 -3.81
N LYS A 57 -2.43 -22.95 -4.05
CA LYS A 57 -2.16 -21.83 -4.97
C LYS A 57 -1.16 -20.83 -4.38
N LEU A 58 -1.16 -20.62 -3.06
CA LEU A 58 -0.17 -19.79 -2.37
C LEU A 58 1.22 -20.44 -2.40
N ASP A 59 1.31 -21.76 -2.28
CA ASP A 59 2.56 -22.49 -2.45
C ASP A 59 3.10 -22.37 -3.88
N GLN A 60 2.23 -22.45 -4.89
CA GLN A 60 2.60 -22.20 -6.29
C GLN A 60 3.08 -20.75 -6.51
N LEU A 61 2.41 -19.77 -5.89
CA LEU A 61 2.87 -18.37 -5.91
C LEU A 61 4.26 -18.24 -5.30
N LYS A 62 4.51 -18.85 -4.14
CA LYS A 62 5.81 -18.87 -3.49
C LYS A 62 6.88 -19.47 -4.40
N GLN A 63 6.59 -20.59 -5.06
CA GLN A 63 7.51 -21.25 -5.99
C GLN A 63 7.85 -20.36 -7.20
N ASN A 64 6.85 -19.69 -7.79
CA ASN A 64 7.08 -18.75 -8.88
C ASN A 64 8.01 -17.60 -8.47
N LEU A 65 7.79 -17.03 -7.28
CA LEU A 65 8.62 -15.93 -6.77
C LEU A 65 10.04 -16.40 -6.42
N ALA A 66 10.17 -17.58 -5.81
CA ALA A 66 11.46 -18.17 -5.45
C ALA A 66 12.29 -18.58 -6.68
N GLY A 67 11.63 -18.94 -7.79
CA GLY A 67 12.30 -19.20 -9.07
C GLY A 67 12.94 -17.94 -9.69
N VAL A 68 12.47 -16.75 -9.29
CA VAL A 68 12.96 -15.47 -9.81
C VAL A 68 13.97 -14.82 -8.87
N ILE A 69 13.80 -14.96 -7.56
CA ILE A 69 14.74 -14.47 -6.55
C ILE A 69 15.30 -15.64 -5.76
N GLN A 70 16.56 -15.96 -6.06
CA GLN A 70 17.28 -17.03 -5.40
C GLN A 70 17.77 -16.56 -4.00
N GLY A 71 17.81 -17.51 -3.07
CA GLY A 71 18.48 -17.38 -1.75
C GLY A 71 17.70 -16.72 -0.61
N LYS A 72 16.46 -16.25 -0.80
CA LYS A 72 15.70 -15.58 0.29
C LYS A 72 14.22 -15.99 0.35
N SER A 73 13.90 -17.00 1.15
CA SER A 73 12.52 -17.43 1.44
C SER A 73 11.74 -16.40 2.24
N ASP A 74 12.37 -15.78 3.24
CA ASP A 74 11.64 -15.00 4.24
C ASP A 74 11.01 -13.72 3.64
N PRO A 75 11.70 -12.91 2.82
CA PRO A 75 11.08 -11.74 2.19
C PRO A 75 9.93 -12.09 1.24
N ILE A 76 9.99 -13.26 0.59
CA ILE A 76 8.92 -13.76 -0.29
C ILE A 76 7.68 -14.09 0.54
N ASP A 77 7.85 -14.84 1.63
CA ASP A 77 6.75 -15.20 2.52
C ASP A 77 6.08 -13.96 3.11
N ILE A 78 6.88 -12.99 3.56
CA ILE A 78 6.36 -11.74 4.12
C ILE A 78 5.65 -10.89 3.05
N LEU A 79 6.14 -10.88 1.81
CA LEU A 79 5.47 -10.22 0.69
C LEU A 79 4.10 -10.85 0.39
N ILE A 80 4.01 -12.18 0.38
CA ILE A 80 2.74 -12.90 0.20
C ILE A 80 1.79 -12.60 1.37
N ILE A 81 2.30 -12.62 2.61
CA ILE A 81 1.52 -12.25 3.80
C ILE A 81 1.00 -10.81 3.68
N ALA A 82 1.81 -9.88 3.16
CA ALA A 82 1.38 -8.50 2.95
C ALA A 82 0.26 -8.38 1.90
N LEU A 83 0.36 -9.13 0.79
CA LEU A 83 -0.69 -9.23 -0.23
C LEU A 83 -2.00 -9.77 0.38
N LEU A 84 -1.92 -10.84 1.17
CA LEU A 84 -3.06 -11.48 1.83
C LEU A 84 -3.69 -10.60 2.92
N ALA A 85 -2.89 -9.79 3.60
CA ALA A 85 -3.37 -8.78 4.54
C ALA A 85 -3.93 -7.52 3.85
N GLY A 86 -3.75 -7.41 2.52
CA GLY A 86 -4.17 -6.26 1.72
C GLY A 86 -3.41 -4.97 2.07
N GLY A 87 -2.14 -5.11 2.46
CA GLY A 87 -1.28 -4.02 2.91
C GLY A 87 -0.05 -3.81 2.04
N SER A 88 0.34 -2.54 1.90
CA SER A 88 1.49 -2.14 1.10
C SER A 88 2.82 -2.43 1.79
N VAL A 89 3.87 -2.63 0.99
CA VAL A 89 5.21 -2.99 1.43
C VAL A 89 6.18 -1.86 1.11
N LEU A 90 6.96 -1.47 2.11
CA LEU A 90 8.10 -0.59 1.96
C LEU A 90 9.37 -1.44 1.94
N MET A 91 10.16 -1.31 0.89
CA MET A 91 11.42 -2.01 0.71
C MET A 91 12.58 -1.03 0.84
N GLU A 92 13.40 -1.18 1.87
CA GLU A 92 14.64 -0.42 2.03
C GLU A 92 15.78 -1.25 1.48
N ASP A 93 16.60 -0.69 0.56
CA ASP A 93 17.73 -1.45 0.04
C ASP A 93 18.72 -0.69 -0.84
N VAL A 94 19.80 -1.42 -1.09
CA VAL A 94 20.82 -1.15 -2.09
C VAL A 94 20.34 -1.47 -3.51
N PRO A 95 20.78 -0.71 -4.52
CA PRO A 95 20.44 -0.94 -5.92
C PRO A 95 20.83 -2.35 -6.41
N GLY A 96 20.04 -2.91 -7.33
CA GLY A 96 20.42 -4.13 -8.07
C GLY A 96 19.95 -5.47 -7.52
N VAL A 97 19.31 -5.50 -6.34
CA VAL A 97 18.87 -6.74 -5.64
C VAL A 97 17.55 -7.35 -6.16
N GLY A 98 17.18 -7.11 -7.42
CA GLY A 98 16.05 -7.80 -8.06
C GLY A 98 14.64 -7.40 -7.65
N LYS A 99 14.43 -6.28 -6.92
CA LYS A 99 13.09 -5.80 -6.48
C LYS A 99 12.11 -5.59 -7.62
N THR A 100 12.57 -4.98 -8.71
CA THR A 100 11.74 -4.78 -9.90
C THR A 100 11.34 -6.11 -10.50
N THR A 101 12.23 -7.10 -10.44
CA THR A 101 11.95 -8.47 -10.88
C THR A 101 10.95 -9.15 -9.95
N LEU A 102 11.05 -8.96 -8.62
CA LEU A 102 10.08 -9.45 -7.65
C LEU A 102 8.67 -8.92 -7.92
N ALA A 103 8.56 -7.60 -8.07
CA ALA A 103 7.28 -6.92 -8.26
C ALA A 103 6.61 -7.36 -9.56
N LYS A 104 7.39 -7.50 -10.64
CA LYS A 104 6.88 -8.00 -11.92
C LYS A 104 6.52 -9.49 -11.87
N ALA A 105 7.32 -10.32 -11.20
CA ALA A 105 7.03 -11.74 -11.02
C ALA A 105 5.76 -11.96 -10.21
N LEU A 106 5.54 -11.14 -9.17
CA LEU A 106 4.29 -11.09 -8.43
C LEU A 106 3.14 -10.75 -9.36
N ALA A 107 3.19 -9.63 -10.08
CA ALA A 107 2.09 -9.24 -10.95
C ALA A 107 1.78 -10.27 -12.05
N ARG A 108 2.80 -10.89 -12.66
CA ARG A 108 2.63 -11.97 -13.65
C ARG A 108 2.00 -13.23 -13.02
N SER A 109 2.36 -13.56 -11.78
CA SER A 109 1.78 -14.70 -11.06
C SER A 109 0.31 -14.48 -10.67
N LEU A 110 -0.13 -13.22 -10.60
CA LEU A 110 -1.50 -12.83 -10.23
C LEU A 110 -2.39 -12.48 -11.44
N ASP A 111 -1.85 -12.50 -12.67
CA ASP A 111 -2.52 -12.04 -13.90
C ASP A 111 -3.14 -10.63 -13.81
N VAL A 112 -2.39 -9.68 -13.22
CA VAL A 112 -2.90 -8.32 -12.97
C VAL A 112 -2.11 -7.23 -13.67
N GLU A 113 -2.75 -6.07 -13.85
CA GLU A 113 -2.08 -4.88 -14.37
C GLU A 113 -0.97 -4.43 -13.42
N PHE A 114 0.24 -4.35 -13.96
CA PHE A 114 1.44 -3.85 -13.31
C PHE A 114 1.81 -2.48 -13.85
N ARG A 115 2.03 -1.52 -12.95
CA ARG A 115 2.63 -0.23 -13.30
C ARG A 115 3.87 0.02 -12.46
N ARG A 116 4.80 0.76 -13.03
CA ARG A 116 6.03 1.20 -12.36
C ARG A 116 6.13 2.72 -12.49
N ILE A 117 6.40 3.37 -11.37
CA ILE A 117 6.66 4.81 -11.31
C ILE A 117 8.05 4.98 -10.68
N GLN A 118 8.92 5.71 -11.36
CA GLN A 118 10.17 6.18 -10.78
C GLN A 118 9.91 7.54 -10.14
N PHE A 119 10.17 7.67 -8.85
CA PHE A 119 10.04 8.95 -8.17
C PHE A 119 11.27 9.80 -8.45
N THR A 120 11.02 10.99 -8.99
CA THR A 120 12.02 12.01 -9.30
C THR A 120 11.62 13.33 -8.64
N PRO A 121 12.57 14.27 -8.43
CA PRO A 121 12.27 15.54 -7.77
C PRO A 121 11.22 16.40 -8.48
N ASP A 122 11.08 16.24 -9.79
CA ASP A 122 10.15 16.94 -10.68
C ASP A 122 8.79 16.25 -10.84
N LEU A 123 8.63 15.02 -10.32
CA LEU A 123 7.38 14.27 -10.44
C LEU A 123 6.23 14.98 -9.71
N LEU A 124 5.14 15.24 -10.44
CA LEU A 124 3.96 15.91 -9.89
C LEU A 124 2.91 14.91 -9.40
N PRO A 125 2.04 15.30 -8.45
CA PRO A 125 0.91 14.47 -8.04
C PRO A 125 0.02 14.02 -9.22
N THR A 126 -0.17 14.89 -10.22
CA THR A 126 -0.97 14.60 -11.42
C THR A 126 -0.36 13.51 -12.29
N ASP A 127 0.96 13.33 -12.27
CA ASP A 127 1.63 12.26 -13.02
C ASP A 127 1.39 10.88 -12.40
N ILE A 128 0.99 10.84 -11.13
CA ILE A 128 0.64 9.62 -10.39
C ILE A 128 -0.86 9.36 -10.43
N LEU A 129 -1.65 10.38 -10.08
CA LEU A 129 -3.10 10.28 -9.93
C LEU A 129 -3.84 10.39 -11.27
N GLY A 130 -3.25 11.05 -12.26
CA GLY A 130 -3.91 11.41 -13.51
C GLY A 130 -4.44 12.84 -13.51
N SER A 131 -4.92 13.27 -14.66
CA SER A 131 -5.45 14.62 -14.88
C SER A 131 -6.50 14.64 -16.00
N SER A 132 -7.34 15.66 -15.98
CA SER A 132 -8.30 15.94 -17.05
C SER A 132 -7.59 16.68 -18.19
N ILE A 133 -7.60 16.09 -19.38
CA ILE A 133 -7.01 16.70 -20.59
C ILE A 133 -8.13 17.34 -21.40
N TYR A 134 -7.96 18.62 -21.72
CA TYR A 134 -8.85 19.33 -22.63
C TYR A 134 -8.68 18.83 -24.06
N SER A 135 -9.79 18.46 -24.70
CA SER A 135 -9.87 18.09 -26.11
C SER A 135 -10.39 19.28 -26.91
N PRO A 136 -9.55 19.93 -27.75
CA PRO A 136 -9.99 21.06 -28.57
C PRO A 136 -11.00 20.67 -29.66
N ALA A 137 -11.10 19.38 -29.99
CA ALA A 137 -11.97 18.88 -31.06
C ALA A 137 -13.47 19.02 -30.72
N ASP A 138 -13.83 18.83 -29.45
CA ASP A 138 -15.19 18.82 -28.94
C ASP A 138 -15.38 19.73 -27.71
N GLY A 139 -14.32 20.40 -27.25
CA GLY A 139 -14.34 21.30 -26.09
C GLY A 139 -14.53 20.58 -24.76
N SER A 140 -14.35 19.25 -24.72
CA SER A 140 -14.56 18.43 -23.54
C SER A 140 -13.29 18.25 -22.72
N PHE A 141 -13.45 17.97 -21.43
CA PHE A 141 -12.36 17.53 -20.55
C PHE A 141 -12.46 16.01 -20.37
N THR A 142 -11.46 15.26 -20.85
CA THR A 142 -11.40 13.80 -20.70
C THR A 142 -10.37 13.42 -19.65
N PHE A 143 -10.81 12.70 -18.62
CA PHE A 143 -9.91 12.18 -17.60
C PHE A 143 -8.94 11.14 -18.19
N ARG A 144 -7.64 11.36 -17.96
CA ARG A 144 -6.61 10.36 -18.20
C ARG A 144 -6.15 9.81 -16.86
N SER A 145 -6.44 8.54 -16.62
CA SER A 145 -6.02 7.81 -15.42
C SER A 145 -4.50 7.79 -15.31
N GLY A 146 -3.99 8.13 -14.13
CA GLY A 146 -2.59 7.96 -13.82
C GLY A 146 -2.20 6.49 -13.60
N PRO A 147 -0.90 6.20 -13.48
CA PRO A 147 -0.36 4.85 -13.24
C PRO A 147 -0.82 4.21 -11.92
N ILE A 148 -1.42 4.97 -11.00
CA ILE A 148 -1.97 4.42 -9.75
C ILE A 148 -3.19 3.50 -9.96
N PHE A 149 -3.88 3.63 -11.09
CA PHE A 149 -5.02 2.78 -11.44
C PHE A 149 -4.56 1.42 -12.01
N CYS A 150 -3.90 0.63 -11.18
CA CYS A 150 -3.48 -0.74 -11.48
C CYS A 150 -3.63 -1.59 -10.21
N SER A 151 -3.41 -2.91 -10.27
CA SER A 151 -3.49 -3.76 -9.07
C SER A 151 -2.16 -3.88 -8.34
N VAL A 152 -1.03 -3.85 -9.08
CA VAL A 152 0.31 -3.88 -8.49
C VAL A 152 1.12 -2.68 -8.98
N LEU A 153 1.45 -1.80 -8.06
CA LEU A 153 2.23 -0.60 -8.32
C LEU A 153 3.61 -0.70 -7.69
N LEU A 154 4.67 -0.65 -8.51
CA LEU A 154 6.03 -0.44 -8.04
C LEU A 154 6.35 1.06 -8.03
N ALA A 155 6.55 1.63 -6.84
CA ALA A 155 6.93 3.02 -6.63
C ALA A 155 8.41 3.09 -6.23
N ASP A 156 9.29 3.31 -7.20
CA ASP A 156 10.73 3.31 -6.96
C ASP A 156 11.23 4.63 -6.40
N GLU A 157 12.11 4.56 -5.40
CA GLU A 157 12.81 5.69 -4.78
C GLU A 157 11.86 6.78 -4.27
N ILE A 158 10.80 6.39 -3.55
CA ILE A 158 9.74 7.31 -3.12
C ILE A 158 10.26 8.52 -2.33
N ASN A 159 11.43 8.37 -1.69
CA ASN A 159 12.12 9.44 -0.98
C ASN A 159 12.77 10.49 -1.89
N ARG A 160 12.71 10.39 -3.23
CA ARG A 160 13.25 11.41 -4.15
C ARG A 160 12.23 12.45 -4.59
N ALA A 161 10.93 12.16 -4.50
CA ALA A 161 9.91 13.14 -4.87
C ALA A 161 9.58 14.10 -3.72
N SER A 162 8.95 15.22 -4.07
CA SER A 162 8.51 16.21 -3.08
C SER A 162 7.54 15.61 -2.05
N PRO A 163 7.46 16.15 -0.82
CA PRO A 163 6.50 15.70 0.20
C PRO A 163 5.04 15.74 -0.27
N ARG A 164 4.70 16.66 -1.18
CA ARG A 164 3.35 16.76 -1.77
C ARG A 164 3.05 15.55 -2.67
N THR A 165 4.00 15.16 -3.52
CA THR A 165 3.89 14.01 -4.42
C THR A 165 3.86 12.70 -3.64
N GLN A 166 4.71 12.56 -2.61
CA GLN A 166 4.67 11.43 -1.67
C GLN A 166 3.29 11.31 -1.01
N SER A 167 2.76 12.42 -0.49
CA SER A 167 1.46 12.44 0.18
C SER A 167 0.33 11.99 -0.74
N ALA A 168 0.33 12.42 -2.00
CA ALA A 168 -0.69 12.04 -2.99
C ALA A 168 -0.78 10.52 -3.19
N LEU A 169 0.36 9.83 -3.37
CA LEU A 169 0.39 8.37 -3.48
C LEU A 169 -0.08 7.71 -2.18
N LEU A 170 0.42 8.17 -1.03
CA LEU A 170 0.19 7.53 0.25
C LEU A 170 -1.23 7.71 0.79
N GLU A 171 -1.86 8.83 0.47
CA GLU A 171 -3.28 9.08 0.73
C GLU A 171 -4.13 8.13 -0.11
N ALA A 172 -3.89 8.07 -1.42
CA ALA A 172 -4.57 7.14 -2.31
C ALA A 172 -4.42 5.67 -1.88
N MET A 173 -3.21 5.30 -1.43
CA MET A 173 -2.92 3.99 -0.86
C MET A 173 -3.71 3.69 0.41
N SER A 174 -3.92 4.69 1.28
CA SER A 174 -4.64 4.51 2.54
C SER A 174 -6.15 4.48 2.35
N GLU A 175 -6.67 5.32 1.45
CA GLU A 175 -8.10 5.46 1.22
C GLU A 175 -8.64 4.49 0.17
N ARG A 176 -7.77 3.88 -0.64
CA ARG A 176 -8.13 3.05 -1.81
C ARG A 176 -9.02 3.79 -2.82
N GLN A 177 -8.90 5.11 -2.86
CA GLN A 177 -9.60 6.00 -3.78
C GLN A 177 -8.76 7.27 -3.99
N VAL A 178 -9.06 8.00 -5.05
CA VAL A 178 -8.47 9.31 -5.33
C VAL A 178 -9.59 10.31 -5.59
N THR A 179 -9.38 11.56 -5.15
CA THR A 179 -10.30 12.66 -5.46
C THR A 179 -9.64 13.59 -6.46
N ILE A 180 -10.21 13.71 -7.65
CA ILE A 180 -9.70 14.55 -8.74
C ILE A 180 -10.85 15.45 -9.20
N GLU A 181 -10.64 16.77 -9.10
CA GLU A 181 -11.64 17.79 -9.50
C GLU A 181 -13.03 17.57 -8.85
N GLY A 182 -13.05 17.13 -7.59
CA GLY A 182 -14.27 16.84 -6.83
C GLY A 182 -14.89 15.47 -7.11
N ASN A 183 -14.39 14.72 -8.08
CA ASN A 183 -14.85 13.36 -8.39
C ASN A 183 -14.03 12.32 -7.63
N ARG A 184 -14.73 11.43 -6.91
CA ARG A 184 -14.12 10.30 -6.20
C ARG A 184 -14.03 9.09 -7.12
N LEU A 185 -12.81 8.67 -7.41
CA LEU A 185 -12.50 7.52 -8.27
C LEU A 185 -11.91 6.42 -7.39
N LYS A 186 -12.50 5.23 -7.41
CA LYS A 186 -11.99 4.08 -6.66
C LYS A 186 -10.79 3.47 -7.38
N LEU A 187 -9.80 3.00 -6.61
CA LEU A 187 -8.71 2.20 -7.14
C LEU A 187 -9.19 0.75 -7.35
N PRO A 188 -8.52 -0.03 -8.23
CA PRO A 188 -8.79 -1.46 -8.39
C PRO A 188 -8.65 -2.23 -7.07
N ASP A 189 -9.34 -3.35 -6.93
CA ASP A 189 -9.18 -4.26 -5.78
C ASP A 189 -8.78 -5.64 -6.32
N PRO A 190 -7.62 -6.21 -5.92
CA PRO A 190 -6.66 -5.69 -4.96
C PRO A 190 -5.83 -4.52 -5.50
N PHE A 191 -5.39 -3.63 -4.60
CA PHE A 191 -4.39 -2.59 -4.86
C PHE A 191 -3.21 -2.76 -3.90
N LEU A 192 -2.06 -3.19 -4.43
CA LEU A 192 -0.81 -3.39 -3.71
C LEU A 192 0.23 -2.39 -4.17
N VAL A 193 0.78 -1.62 -3.23
CA VAL A 193 1.93 -0.75 -3.49
C VAL A 193 3.19 -1.39 -2.93
N LEU A 194 4.17 -1.54 -3.80
CA LEU A 194 5.54 -1.94 -3.50
C LEU A 194 6.41 -0.71 -3.64
N ALA A 195 6.75 -0.06 -2.53
CA ALA A 195 7.57 1.15 -2.56
C ALA A 195 9.03 0.83 -2.23
N THR A 196 9.98 1.50 -2.88
CA THR A 196 11.41 1.41 -2.53
C THR A 196 11.94 2.72 -2.00
N GLN A 197 12.88 2.64 -1.06
CA GLN A 197 13.66 3.78 -0.56
C GLN A 197 15.13 3.45 -0.58
N ASN A 198 15.93 4.41 -1.04
CA ASN A 198 17.39 4.32 -0.98
C ASN A 198 17.90 5.11 0.23
N PRO A 199 18.57 4.47 1.21
CA PRO A 199 19.06 5.15 2.41
C PRO A 199 20.31 6.01 2.19
N ILE A 200 20.99 5.92 1.04
CA ILE A 200 22.38 6.41 0.87
C ILE A 200 22.51 7.82 0.21
N ASP A 201 21.44 8.41 -0.34
CA ASP A 201 21.56 9.72 -1.02
C ASP A 201 21.32 10.92 -0.08
N PHE A 202 22.41 11.59 0.32
CA PHE A 202 22.41 12.82 1.14
C PHE A 202 21.98 14.08 0.38
N HIS A 203 21.87 14.05 -0.95
CA HIS A 203 21.47 15.20 -1.76
C HIS A 203 20.20 14.89 -2.57
N GLY A 204 19.14 15.67 -2.33
CA GLY A 204 17.91 15.61 -3.12
C GLY A 204 16.90 14.53 -2.68
N THR A 205 17.00 14.03 -1.45
CA THR A 205 15.99 13.13 -0.86
C THR A 205 15.18 13.83 0.23
N TYR A 206 13.90 13.49 0.28
CA TYR A 206 12.92 13.86 1.29
C TYR A 206 12.53 12.60 2.06
N PRO A 207 13.02 12.41 3.30
CA PRO A 207 12.64 11.25 4.09
C PRO A 207 11.14 11.26 4.35
N LEU A 208 10.52 10.08 4.34
CA LEU A 208 9.11 9.98 4.68
C LEU A 208 8.90 10.37 6.15
N PRO A 209 7.96 11.29 6.44
CA PRO A 209 7.47 11.52 7.78
C PRO A 209 6.90 10.23 8.40
N GLU A 210 6.90 10.16 9.72
CA GLU A 210 6.52 8.93 10.42
C GLU A 210 5.03 8.60 10.26
N ALA A 211 4.19 9.62 10.12
CA ALA A 211 2.78 9.45 9.76
C ALA A 211 2.59 8.78 8.37
N GLN A 212 3.54 8.98 7.47
CA GLN A 212 3.58 8.38 6.14
C GLN A 212 4.11 6.94 6.18
N LEU A 213 5.22 6.69 6.89
CA LEU A 213 5.76 5.34 7.11
C LEU A 213 4.73 4.40 7.74
N ASP A 214 3.94 4.90 8.69
CA ASP A 214 2.92 4.12 9.39
C ASP A 214 1.74 3.68 8.47
N ARG A 215 1.71 4.10 7.19
CA ARG A 215 0.77 3.58 6.18
C ARG A 215 1.21 2.28 5.53
N PHE A 216 2.49 1.94 5.58
CA PHE A 216 3.00 0.67 5.07
C PHE A 216 2.80 -0.43 6.09
N LEU A 217 2.27 -1.57 5.66
CA LEU A 217 2.07 -2.74 6.53
C LEU A 217 3.43 -3.28 6.98
N VAL A 218 4.30 -3.52 6.01
CA VAL A 218 5.58 -4.20 6.17
C VAL A 218 6.71 -3.29 5.73
N HIS A 219 7.80 -3.32 6.49
CA HIS A 219 9.10 -2.82 6.08
C HIS A 219 10.06 -4.01 5.85
N LEU A 220 10.46 -4.22 4.60
CA LEU A 220 11.36 -5.29 4.19
C LEU A 220 12.75 -4.76 3.88
N ASN A 221 13.76 -5.45 4.40
CA ASN A 221 15.13 -5.34 3.96
C ASN A 221 15.49 -6.63 3.22
N ILE A 222 15.78 -6.54 1.91
CA ILE A 222 16.19 -7.73 1.15
C ILE A 222 17.69 -7.88 1.31
N GLY A 223 18.50 -6.86 1.05
CA GLY A 223 19.96 -6.88 1.15
C GLY A 223 20.61 -7.73 0.05
N TYR A 224 21.94 -7.73 -0.02
CA TYR A 224 22.68 -8.55 -1.00
C TYR A 224 22.47 -10.05 -0.77
N PRO A 225 22.35 -10.87 -1.83
CA PRO A 225 22.41 -12.32 -1.71
C PRO A 225 23.76 -12.75 -1.11
N ASP A 226 23.81 -13.94 -0.51
CA ASP A 226 25.09 -14.53 -0.14
C ASP A 226 25.89 -14.91 -1.41
N PRO A 227 27.23 -15.07 -1.32
CA PRO A 227 28.06 -15.30 -2.50
C PRO A 227 27.70 -16.54 -3.34
N ALA A 228 27.16 -17.60 -2.71
CA ALA A 228 26.75 -18.80 -3.45
C ALA A 228 25.48 -18.52 -4.25
N THR A 229 24.48 -17.91 -3.62
CA THR A 229 23.27 -17.43 -4.30
C THR A 229 23.60 -16.45 -5.41
N GLU A 230 24.52 -15.50 -5.18
CA GLU A 230 24.92 -14.53 -6.20
C GLU A 230 25.56 -15.21 -7.42
N ALA A 231 26.40 -16.23 -7.20
CA ALA A 231 26.97 -17.03 -8.28
C ALA A 231 25.89 -17.78 -9.08
N ASP A 232 24.92 -18.41 -8.41
CA ASP A 232 23.80 -19.09 -9.07
C ASP A 232 22.96 -18.12 -9.92
N MET A 233 22.75 -16.89 -9.42
CA MET A 233 22.06 -15.83 -10.15
C MET A 233 22.81 -15.44 -11.43
N LEU A 234 24.14 -15.39 -11.41
CA LEU A 234 24.95 -15.11 -12.60
C LEU A 234 24.78 -16.20 -13.67
N TYR A 235 24.77 -17.47 -13.27
CA TYR A 235 24.53 -18.59 -14.19
C TYR A 235 23.10 -18.62 -14.72
N ALA A 236 22.10 -18.29 -13.89
CA ALA A 236 20.71 -18.24 -14.29
C ALA A 236 20.47 -17.14 -15.35
N GLN A 237 21.00 -15.94 -15.15
CA GLN A 237 20.88 -14.84 -16.12
C GLN A 237 21.61 -15.08 -17.44
N ALA A 238 22.68 -15.88 -17.43
CA ALA A 238 23.44 -16.18 -18.64
C ALA A 238 22.68 -17.11 -19.61
N ASN A 239 21.76 -17.93 -19.10
CA ASN A 239 21.07 -18.95 -19.89
C ASN A 239 19.64 -18.56 -20.30
N ASP A 240 18.89 -17.85 -19.43
CA ASP A 240 17.51 -17.43 -19.70
C ASP A 240 17.09 -16.24 -18.81
N ARG A 241 15.94 -15.61 -19.09
CA ARG A 241 15.30 -14.68 -18.16
C ARG A 241 14.26 -15.44 -17.31
N PRO A 242 14.51 -15.72 -16.01
CA PRO A 242 13.60 -16.52 -15.19
C PRO A 242 12.17 -15.97 -15.12
N ILE A 243 12.02 -14.65 -15.23
CA ILE A 243 10.73 -13.98 -15.23
C ILE A 243 9.82 -14.39 -16.41
N ASP A 244 10.38 -14.81 -17.54
CA ASP A 244 9.60 -15.16 -18.72
C ASP A 244 8.93 -16.53 -18.60
N GLN A 245 9.40 -17.36 -17.67
CA GLN A 245 8.83 -18.66 -17.34
C GLN A 245 7.71 -18.57 -16.28
N VAL A 246 7.51 -17.40 -15.67
CA VAL A 246 6.45 -17.17 -14.68
C VAL A 246 5.09 -17.21 -15.37
N SER A 247 4.28 -18.19 -14.97
CA SER A 247 2.89 -18.36 -15.41
C SER A 247 1.91 -17.89 -14.31
N PRO A 248 0.73 -17.37 -14.68
CA PRO A 248 -0.30 -17.03 -13.70
C PRO A 248 -0.76 -18.23 -12.88
N VAL A 249 -0.86 -18.04 -11.56
CA VAL A 249 -1.30 -19.08 -10.60
C VAL A 249 -2.51 -18.66 -9.78
N LEU A 250 -2.74 -17.36 -9.63
CA LEU A 250 -3.87 -16.78 -8.91
C LEU A 250 -4.58 -15.77 -9.80
N SER A 251 -5.91 -15.76 -9.75
CA SER A 251 -6.74 -14.70 -10.33
C SER A 251 -7.01 -13.59 -9.33
N ILE A 252 -7.55 -12.46 -9.79
CA ILE A 252 -8.03 -11.38 -8.92
C ILE A 252 -9.06 -11.90 -7.90
N GLU A 253 -9.99 -12.75 -8.35
CA GLU A 253 -11.02 -13.34 -7.50
C GLU A 253 -10.43 -14.24 -6.42
N ASP A 254 -9.37 -14.99 -6.73
CA ASP A 254 -8.68 -15.81 -5.75
C ASP A 254 -8.04 -14.95 -4.66
N ILE A 255 -7.43 -13.82 -5.02
CA ILE A 255 -6.77 -12.92 -4.05
C ILE A 255 -7.82 -12.26 -3.14
N VAL A 256 -8.91 -11.74 -3.72
CA VAL A 256 -9.99 -11.11 -2.95
C VAL A 256 -10.68 -12.13 -2.05
N GLY A 257 -10.86 -13.36 -2.54
CA GLY A 257 -11.31 -14.50 -1.75
C GLY A 257 -10.37 -14.81 -0.58
N ALA A 258 -9.07 -14.91 -0.84
CA ALA A 258 -8.05 -15.16 0.19
C ALA A 258 -7.99 -14.04 1.23
N GLN A 259 -8.03 -12.76 0.82
CA GLN A 259 -8.12 -11.62 1.75
C GLN A 259 -9.39 -11.66 2.60
N SER A 260 -10.49 -12.19 2.07
CA SER A 260 -11.72 -12.41 2.82
C SER A 260 -11.57 -13.55 3.84
N LEU A 261 -10.91 -14.65 3.46
CA LEU A 261 -10.57 -15.75 4.37
C LEU A 261 -9.66 -15.29 5.52
N VAL A 262 -8.65 -14.45 5.25
CA VAL A 262 -7.79 -13.85 6.29
C VAL A 262 -8.62 -13.17 7.38
N ARG A 263 -9.68 -12.45 7.00
CA ARG A 263 -10.54 -11.76 7.98
C ARG A 263 -11.29 -12.70 8.90
N ASN A 264 -11.54 -13.93 8.44
CA ASN A 264 -12.27 -14.97 9.15
C ASN A 264 -11.38 -15.90 9.98
N VAL A 265 -10.04 -15.81 9.85
CA VAL A 265 -9.09 -16.56 10.68
C VAL A 265 -9.33 -16.21 12.16
N HIS A 266 -9.52 -17.23 12.99
CA HIS A 266 -9.77 -17.07 14.41
C HIS A 266 -8.55 -16.53 15.13
N VAL A 267 -8.77 -15.55 16.02
CA VAL A 267 -7.72 -15.01 16.88
C VAL A 267 -8.24 -15.02 18.30
N ASP A 268 -7.64 -15.86 19.14
CA ASP A 268 -7.99 -15.89 20.55
C ASP A 268 -7.72 -14.54 21.21
N ARG A 269 -8.59 -14.19 22.16
CA ARG A 269 -8.48 -12.94 22.90
C ARG A 269 -7.13 -12.79 23.59
N SER A 270 -6.54 -13.89 24.06
CA SER A 270 -5.21 -13.92 24.68
C SER A 270 -4.10 -13.46 23.73
N ILE A 271 -4.20 -13.81 22.44
CA ILE A 271 -3.27 -13.38 21.38
C ILE A 271 -3.49 -11.90 21.04
N ALA A 272 -4.75 -11.46 20.93
CA ALA A 272 -5.06 -10.05 20.70
C ALA A 272 -4.51 -9.18 21.84
N GLU A 273 -4.69 -9.61 23.09
CA GLU A 273 -4.12 -8.95 24.26
C GLU A 273 -2.59 -9.01 24.27
N TYR A 274 -1.97 -10.10 23.77
CA TYR A 274 -0.52 -10.19 23.60
C TYR A 274 0.01 -9.16 22.61
N ILE A 275 -0.63 -9.01 21.45
CA ILE A 275 -0.30 -7.97 20.46
C ILE A 275 -0.41 -6.57 21.09
N VAL A 276 -1.49 -6.30 21.82
CA VAL A 276 -1.70 -5.01 22.49
C VAL A 276 -0.64 -4.76 23.55
N ARG A 277 -0.23 -5.78 24.33
CA ARG A 277 0.85 -5.64 25.32
C ARG A 277 2.18 -5.27 24.67
N ILE A 278 2.57 -5.95 23.58
CA ILE A 278 3.79 -5.61 22.82
C ILE A 278 3.73 -4.15 22.37
N VAL A 279 2.64 -3.75 21.72
CA VAL A 279 2.44 -2.39 21.22
C VAL A 279 2.47 -1.36 22.34
N GLN A 280 1.85 -1.65 23.49
CA GLN A 280 1.83 -0.75 24.64
C GLN A 280 3.23 -0.58 25.26
N GLU A 281 4.02 -1.64 25.34
CA GLU A 281 5.41 -1.53 25.76
C GLU A 281 6.21 -0.62 24.81
N THR A 282 5.96 -0.65 23.49
CA THR A 282 6.64 0.29 22.56
C THR A 282 6.31 1.76 22.84
N ARG A 283 5.13 2.06 23.39
CA ARG A 283 4.69 3.43 23.71
C ARG A 283 5.26 3.94 25.02
N ASN A 284 5.55 3.01 25.93
CA ASN A 284 6.09 3.31 27.26
C ASN A 284 7.63 3.12 27.33
N HIS A 285 8.26 2.69 26.24
CA HIS A 285 9.69 2.40 26.22
C HIS A 285 10.52 3.69 26.26
N HIS A 286 11.41 3.81 27.26
CA HIS A 286 12.23 5.00 27.48
C HIS A 286 13.15 5.40 26.29
N GLN A 287 13.57 4.44 25.47
CA GLN A 287 14.37 4.71 24.26
C GLN A 287 13.53 5.11 23.03
N LEU A 288 12.20 5.02 23.11
CA LEU A 288 11.29 5.36 22.02
C LEU A 288 10.57 6.68 22.34
N ARG A 289 10.79 7.68 21.49
CA ARG A 289 10.03 8.94 21.51
C ARG A 289 8.60 8.75 21.03
N LEU A 290 8.40 7.82 20.10
CA LEU A 290 7.09 7.44 19.56
C LEU A 290 7.04 5.92 19.40
N GLY A 291 6.02 5.30 19.99
CA GLY A 291 5.70 3.88 19.82
C GLY A 291 4.72 3.63 18.68
N VAL A 292 4.31 2.38 18.55
CA VAL A 292 3.42 1.93 17.47
C VAL A 292 2.01 2.52 17.62
N SER A 293 1.47 3.06 16.53
CA SER A 293 0.13 3.68 16.49
C SER A 293 -1.00 2.64 16.61
N PRO A 294 -2.24 3.06 16.93
CA PRO A 294 -3.42 2.18 16.85
C PRO A 294 -3.62 1.57 15.45
N ARG A 295 -3.32 2.33 14.38
CA ARG A 295 -3.32 1.82 13.01
C ARG A 295 -2.29 0.69 12.86
N GLY A 296 -1.09 0.88 13.39
CA GLY A 296 -0.05 -0.14 13.42
C GLY A 296 -0.50 -1.43 14.11
N SER A 297 -1.22 -1.34 15.24
CA SER A 297 -1.75 -2.54 15.90
C SER A 297 -2.80 -3.28 15.07
N LEU A 298 -3.68 -2.56 14.36
CA LEU A 298 -4.70 -3.18 13.48
C LEU A 298 -4.05 -3.84 12.26
N MET A 299 -3.08 -3.16 11.65
CA MET A 299 -2.31 -3.69 10.54
C MET A 299 -1.53 -4.95 10.95
N PHE A 300 -0.89 -4.91 12.12
CA PHE A 300 -0.18 -6.05 12.67
C PHE A 300 -1.10 -7.24 12.95
N PHE A 301 -2.27 -7.01 13.55
CA PHE A 301 -3.29 -8.04 13.75
C PHE A 301 -3.70 -8.71 12.43
N ARG A 302 -3.93 -7.94 11.36
CA ARG A 302 -4.30 -8.49 10.04
C ARG A 302 -3.16 -9.27 9.39
N ALA A 303 -1.91 -8.80 9.52
CA ALA A 303 -0.75 -9.55 9.04
C ALA A 303 -0.60 -10.90 9.75
N VAL A 304 -0.82 -10.94 11.07
CA VAL A 304 -0.76 -12.17 11.86
C VAL A 304 -1.83 -13.19 11.42
N GLN A 305 -3.05 -12.75 11.15
CA GLN A 305 -4.07 -13.63 10.55
C GLN A 305 -3.65 -14.14 9.16
N ALA A 306 -3.05 -13.27 8.34
CA ALA A 306 -2.56 -13.67 7.02
C ALA A 306 -1.41 -14.68 7.10
N ALA A 307 -0.53 -14.58 8.10
CA ALA A 307 0.52 -15.58 8.35
C ALA A 307 -0.06 -16.95 8.74
N ALA A 308 -1.10 -16.98 9.59
CA ALA A 308 -1.79 -18.21 9.93
C ALA A 308 -2.45 -18.86 8.69
N LEU A 309 -3.17 -18.09 7.87
CA LEU A 309 -3.76 -18.58 6.63
C LEU A 309 -2.68 -19.12 5.66
N PHE A 310 -1.59 -18.36 5.48
CA PHE A 310 -0.47 -18.75 4.63
C PHE A 310 0.19 -20.05 5.12
N SER A 311 0.21 -20.28 6.43
CA SER A 311 0.65 -21.54 7.05
C SER A 311 -0.40 -22.67 6.96
N GLY A 312 -1.52 -22.46 6.27
CA GLY A 312 -2.62 -23.42 6.14
C GLY A 312 -3.43 -23.63 7.42
N ARG A 313 -3.46 -22.63 8.31
CA ARG A 313 -4.24 -22.65 9.55
C ARG A 313 -5.38 -21.65 9.52
N ASP A 314 -6.48 -22.01 10.19
CA ASP A 314 -7.66 -21.16 10.39
C ASP A 314 -7.64 -20.43 11.74
N HIS A 315 -6.57 -20.58 12.52
CA HIS A 315 -6.37 -19.92 13.80
C HIS A 315 -4.91 -19.46 13.97
N VAL A 316 -4.74 -18.35 14.70
CA VAL A 316 -3.44 -17.75 14.98
C VAL A 316 -2.74 -18.42 16.15
N LEU A 317 -1.42 -18.60 16.04
CA LEU A 317 -0.52 -19.02 17.10
C LEU A 317 0.39 -17.85 17.54
N PRO A 318 0.97 -17.91 18.76
CA PRO A 318 1.92 -16.88 19.20
C PRO A 318 3.13 -16.71 18.27
N ASP A 319 3.58 -17.79 17.62
CA ASP A 319 4.71 -17.76 16.70
C ASP A 319 4.45 -16.88 15.47
N ASP A 320 3.20 -16.79 15.00
CA ASP A 320 2.80 -15.88 13.91
C ASP A 320 3.04 -14.42 14.28
N VAL A 321 2.79 -14.09 15.56
CA VAL A 321 3.07 -12.75 16.10
C VAL A 321 4.58 -12.51 16.08
N LEU A 322 5.35 -13.43 16.65
CA LEU A 322 6.80 -13.31 16.79
C LEU A 322 7.51 -13.15 15.43
N GLN A 323 7.12 -13.95 14.44
CA GLN A 323 7.67 -13.90 13.08
C GLN A 323 7.51 -12.51 12.45
N LEU A 324 6.36 -11.86 12.67
CA LEU A 324 6.00 -10.63 11.99
C LEU A 324 6.43 -9.35 12.71
N VAL A 325 6.77 -9.44 14.00
CA VAL A 325 7.13 -8.25 14.81
C VAL A 325 8.22 -7.42 14.12
N GLN A 326 9.30 -8.06 13.67
CA GLN A 326 10.46 -7.36 13.10
C GLN A 326 10.16 -6.64 11.78
N TYR A 327 9.11 -7.04 11.07
CA TYR A 327 8.75 -6.45 9.78
C TYR A 327 7.64 -5.40 9.88
N VAL A 328 6.80 -5.47 10.92
CA VAL A 328 5.61 -4.60 11.02
C VAL A 328 5.78 -3.45 12.02
N LEU A 329 6.59 -3.61 13.07
CA LEU A 329 6.68 -2.63 14.16
C LEU A 329 7.82 -1.60 14.03
N PRO A 330 9.07 -1.97 13.68
CA PRO A 330 10.21 -1.07 13.82
C PRO A 330 10.10 0.25 13.05
N HIS A 331 9.59 0.24 11.80
CA HIS A 331 9.46 1.46 10.99
C HIS A 331 8.45 2.46 11.55
N ARG A 332 7.57 2.03 12.47
CA ARG A 332 6.56 2.87 13.13
C ARG A 332 7.07 3.53 14.40
N CYS A 333 8.25 3.12 14.88
CA CYS A 333 8.85 3.66 16.10
C CYS A 333 9.86 4.76 15.79
N ILE A 334 9.99 5.71 16.72
CA ILE A 334 11.01 6.77 16.67
C ILE A 334 11.90 6.67 17.89
N LEU A 335 13.22 6.60 17.68
CA LEU A 335 14.20 6.65 18.75
C LEU A 335 14.28 8.04 19.39
N THR A 336 14.50 8.09 20.69
CA THR A 336 14.92 9.33 21.37
C THR A 336 16.31 9.75 20.90
N SER A 337 16.66 11.03 21.06
CA SER A 337 17.99 11.51 20.67
C SER A 337 19.12 10.77 21.37
N GLN A 338 18.93 10.42 22.65
CA GLN A 338 19.90 9.64 23.44
C GLN A 338 20.08 8.21 22.88
N ALA A 339 18.98 7.53 22.55
CA ALA A 339 19.03 6.17 22.01
C ALA A 339 19.68 6.10 20.62
N LYS A 340 19.59 7.16 19.81
CA LYS A 340 20.32 7.24 18.53
C LYS A 340 21.84 7.18 18.70
N TYR A 341 22.38 7.67 19.83
CA TYR A 341 23.80 7.62 20.12
C TYR A 341 24.25 6.28 20.69
N SER A 342 23.35 5.50 21.31
CA SER A 342 23.70 4.23 21.97
C SER A 342 23.85 3.03 21.03
N SER A 343 23.90 3.26 19.71
CA SER A 343 23.97 2.22 18.64
C SER A 343 22.83 1.18 18.66
N SER A 344 21.80 1.36 19.49
CA SER A 344 20.66 0.45 19.56
C SER A 344 19.73 0.69 18.37
N SER A 345 19.50 -0.31 17.55
CA SER A 345 18.56 -0.19 16.44
C SER A 345 17.11 -0.29 16.92
N LYS A 346 16.16 0.17 16.10
CA LYS A 346 14.73 -0.01 16.39
C LYS A 346 14.37 -1.49 16.49
N ALA A 347 15.00 -2.35 15.67
CA ALA A 347 14.77 -3.79 15.70
C ALA A 347 15.23 -4.40 17.03
N ASP A 348 16.38 -3.98 17.56
CA ASP A 348 16.91 -4.49 18.84
C ASP A 348 15.99 -4.17 20.01
N ILE A 349 15.49 -2.93 20.07
CA ILE A 349 14.56 -2.48 21.11
C ILE A 349 13.26 -3.28 21.04
N ILE A 350 12.75 -3.50 19.84
CA ILE A 350 11.53 -4.28 19.64
C ILE A 350 11.76 -5.74 20.06
N ALA A 351 12.90 -6.34 19.72
CA ALA A 351 13.26 -7.69 20.14
C ALA A 351 13.44 -7.81 21.67
N GLU A 352 13.94 -6.78 22.33
CA GLU A 352 13.96 -6.69 23.81
C GLU A 352 12.55 -6.68 24.39
N ILE A 353 11.66 -5.83 23.85
CA ILE A 353 10.27 -5.74 24.28
C ILE A 353 9.58 -7.10 24.16
N VAL A 354 9.73 -7.78 23.02
CA VAL A 354 9.13 -9.11 22.80
C VAL A 354 9.60 -10.14 23.81
N ARG A 355 10.90 -10.16 24.14
CA ARG A 355 11.45 -11.08 25.16
C ARG A 355 10.90 -10.81 26.56
N LYS A 356 10.54 -9.57 26.86
CA LYS A 356 9.98 -9.16 28.17
C LYS A 356 8.49 -9.49 28.30
N VAL A 357 7.72 -9.38 27.22
CA VAL A 357 6.27 -9.61 27.25
C VAL A 357 5.98 -11.11 27.30
N ARG A 358 5.26 -11.55 28.34
CA ARG A 358 4.88 -12.96 28.49
C ARG A 358 4.00 -13.43 27.32
N ILE A 359 4.43 -14.52 26.69
CA ILE A 359 3.68 -15.26 25.69
C ILE A 359 2.46 -15.89 26.39
N PRO A 360 1.25 -15.78 25.83
CA PRO A 360 0.08 -16.45 26.38
C PRO A 360 0.27 -17.97 26.31
N VAL A 361 -0.13 -18.67 27.38
CA VAL A 361 -0.07 -20.14 27.51
C VAL A 361 -1.39 -20.75 27.08
#